data_AF-A0A6I2QZ78-F1
#
_entry.id   AF-A0A6I2QZ78-F1
#
_cell.length_a   1.000
_cell.length_b   1.000
_cell.length_c   1.000
_cell.angle_alpha   90.00
_cell.angle_beta   90.00
_cell.angle_gamma   90.00
#
_symmetry.space_group_name_H-M   'P 1'
#
loop_
_entity.id
_entity.type
_entity.pdbx_description
1 polymer ?
#
loop_
_entity_poly.entity_id
_entity_poly.type
_entity_poly.pdbx_seq_one_letter_code
_entity_poly.pdbx_strand_id
1 'polypeptide(L)'
;MASTNRTGRVSSIDYAAGTYEVTYFDRGRSVTRKINAMSNGEYKMPTVGQIVSVTHTSSGLAAATTTGTVWNKTNAPAEGYQGLYRKEYASRKGQAYDRYDENTGVYTQYVDKRTGRTCNGEIYDEAKGPISLVGGGQIQVSSSEASVSLNAKTGVGIAAGTTVSLEAGGAVSAEAGGELSVSAGGKVSLEGQEGLEIEVSGGEAKITLNGAVITVSEAGDVSITSPTKIELTAPEINATAGTGDVTIEGVSLVNHTHNSGAVAPPDK
;
A
#
# COMPACT_ATOMS: atom_id res chain seq x y z
N MET A 1 25.74 -42.67 42.19
CA MET A 1 24.49 -42.93 41.42
C MET A 1 24.82 -42.77 39.95
N ALA A 2 24.41 -43.70 39.08
CA ALA A 2 24.58 -43.54 37.64
C ALA A 2 23.74 -42.35 37.15
N SER A 3 24.24 -41.60 36.16
CA SER A 3 23.43 -40.62 35.44
C SER A 3 22.22 -41.31 34.82
N THR A 4 21.03 -40.75 35.03
CA THR A 4 19.78 -41.32 34.50
C THR A 4 18.98 -40.24 33.77
N ASN A 5 18.43 -40.60 32.61
CA ASN A 5 17.40 -39.84 31.93
C ASN A 5 16.03 -40.32 32.41
N ARG A 6 15.16 -39.38 32.80
CA ARG A 6 13.81 -39.66 33.28
C ARG A 6 12.81 -38.72 32.63
N THR A 7 11.59 -39.19 32.43
CA THR A 7 10.46 -38.31 32.11
C THR A 7 9.63 -38.06 33.37
N GLY A 8 9.21 -36.81 33.58
CA GLY A 8 8.29 -36.46 34.66
C GLY A 8 7.35 -35.34 34.23
N ARG A 9 6.41 -34.98 35.10
CA ARG A 9 5.48 -33.87 34.84
C ARG A 9 5.93 -32.62 35.56
N VAL A 10 5.92 -31.48 34.88
CA VAL A 10 6.18 -30.18 35.51
C VAL A 10 5.19 -29.94 36.66
N SER A 11 5.67 -29.63 37.85
CA SER A 11 4.85 -29.41 39.05
C SER A 11 4.72 -27.95 39.45
N SER A 12 5.77 -27.15 39.20
CA SER A 12 5.80 -25.71 39.48
C SER A 12 6.74 -25.02 38.49
N ILE A 13 6.53 -23.74 38.20
CA ILE A 13 7.36 -22.96 37.28
C ILE A 13 7.71 -21.62 37.93
N ASP A 14 8.98 -21.27 37.89
CA ASP A 14 9.50 -19.95 38.21
C ASP A 14 9.93 -19.26 36.91
N TYR A 15 9.01 -18.47 36.35
CA TYR A 15 9.21 -17.83 35.04
C TYR A 15 10.36 -16.82 35.04
N ALA A 16 10.54 -16.10 36.14
CA ALA A 16 11.57 -15.07 36.28
C ALA A 16 12.97 -15.69 36.37
N ALA A 17 13.11 -16.79 37.11
CA ALA A 17 14.38 -17.52 37.21
C ALA A 17 14.64 -18.46 36.02
N GLY A 18 13.63 -18.71 35.16
CA GLY A 18 13.74 -19.70 34.08
C GLY A 18 13.95 -21.13 34.62
N THR A 19 13.29 -21.46 35.75
CA THR A 19 13.41 -22.77 36.40
C THR A 19 12.05 -23.42 36.60
N TYR A 20 12.02 -24.73 36.83
CA TYR A 20 10.81 -25.44 37.22
C TYR A 20 11.13 -26.67 38.07
N GLU A 21 10.11 -27.24 38.69
CA GLU A 21 10.18 -28.53 39.39
C GLU A 21 9.44 -29.61 38.61
N VAL A 22 9.83 -30.87 38.79
CA VAL A 22 9.26 -32.02 38.10
C VAL A 22 8.86 -33.11 39.10
N THR A 23 7.62 -33.58 39.00
CA THR A 23 7.12 -34.76 39.73
C THR A 23 7.40 -36.04 38.94
N TYR A 24 8.06 -37.00 39.60
CA TYR A 24 8.31 -38.35 39.10
C TYR A 24 7.29 -39.34 39.67
N PHE A 25 6.34 -39.76 38.82
CA PHE A 25 5.29 -40.71 39.22
C PHE A 25 5.81 -42.13 39.43
N ASP A 26 6.89 -42.50 38.74
CA ASP A 26 7.63 -43.76 38.92
C ASP A 26 8.45 -43.80 40.23
N ARG A 27 8.56 -42.67 40.95
CA ARG A 27 9.28 -42.55 42.23
C ARG A 27 8.40 -42.08 43.37
N GLY A 28 7.19 -42.62 43.49
CA GLY A 28 6.28 -42.28 44.59
C GLY A 28 5.91 -40.79 44.63
N ARG A 29 5.87 -40.13 43.46
CA ARG A 29 5.59 -38.68 43.31
C ARG A 29 6.64 -37.77 43.95
N SER A 30 7.90 -38.20 44.03
CA SER A 30 9.00 -37.31 44.43
C SER A 30 9.10 -36.10 43.49
N VAL A 31 9.41 -34.93 44.05
CA VAL A 31 9.58 -33.67 43.31
C VAL A 31 11.05 -33.29 43.28
N THR A 32 11.55 -32.84 42.12
CA THR A 32 12.91 -32.30 42.03
C THR A 32 13.04 -31.00 42.82
N ARG A 33 14.28 -30.58 43.13
CA ARG A 33 14.53 -29.15 43.39
C ARG A 33 14.24 -28.34 42.12
N LYS A 34 14.22 -27.01 42.20
CA LYS A 34 14.23 -26.14 41.01
C LYS A 34 15.39 -26.52 40.09
N ILE A 35 15.08 -26.86 38.84
CA ILE A 35 16.04 -27.17 37.78
C ILE A 35 15.90 -26.13 36.66
N ASN A 36 17.01 -25.83 35.98
CA ASN A 36 17.03 -24.85 34.88
C ASN A 36 16.23 -25.36 33.69
N ALA A 37 15.42 -24.47 33.10
CA ALA A 37 14.81 -24.69 31.79
C ALA A 37 15.85 -24.59 30.67
N MET A 38 15.54 -25.17 29.51
CA MET A 38 16.37 -24.94 28.32
C MET A 38 16.21 -23.49 27.86
N SER A 39 17.34 -22.80 27.71
CA SER A 39 17.39 -21.45 27.16
C SER A 39 17.68 -21.48 25.66
N ASN A 40 18.90 -21.85 25.22
CA ASN A 40 19.30 -21.82 23.81
C ASN A 40 18.92 -20.53 23.05
N GLY A 41 18.84 -19.38 23.76
CA GLY A 41 18.37 -18.11 23.21
C GLY A 41 16.85 -18.05 22.92
N GLU A 42 16.10 -19.11 23.23
CA GLU A 42 14.65 -19.21 23.07
C GLU A 42 13.96 -19.28 24.43
N TYR A 43 12.97 -18.41 24.65
CA TYR A 43 12.13 -18.49 25.84
C TYR A 43 10.81 -19.17 25.50
N LYS A 44 10.70 -20.47 25.83
CA LYS A 44 9.45 -21.22 25.74
C LYS A 44 9.33 -22.23 26.87
N MET A 45 8.70 -21.79 27.96
CA MET A 45 8.48 -22.64 29.13
C MET A 45 7.43 -23.73 28.84
N PRO A 46 7.58 -24.94 29.40
CA PRO A 46 6.50 -25.92 29.44
C PRO A 46 5.33 -25.40 30.29
N THR A 47 4.19 -26.09 30.27
CA THR A 47 3.07 -25.84 31.18
C THR A 47 3.07 -26.80 32.36
N VAL A 48 2.47 -26.42 33.48
CA VAL A 48 2.28 -27.34 34.62
C VAL A 48 1.50 -28.58 34.16
N GLY A 49 1.99 -29.75 34.53
CA GLY A 49 1.46 -31.06 34.13
C GLY A 49 2.05 -31.62 32.83
N GLN A 50 2.76 -30.81 32.03
CA GLN A 50 3.39 -31.24 30.79
C GLN A 50 4.57 -32.18 31.06
N ILE A 51 4.71 -33.20 30.20
CA ILE A 51 5.79 -34.18 30.31
C ILE A 51 7.07 -33.59 29.72
N VAL A 52 8.14 -33.64 30.51
CA VAL A 52 9.50 -33.20 30.15
C VAL A 52 10.49 -34.31 30.42
N SER A 53 11.61 -34.29 29.71
CA SER A 53 12.74 -35.20 29.95
C SER A 53 13.82 -34.49 30.76
N VAL A 54 14.33 -35.16 31.78
CA VAL A 54 15.29 -34.64 32.75
C VAL A 54 16.49 -35.58 32.84
N THR A 55 17.68 -35.01 32.69
CA THR A 55 18.97 -35.69 32.83
C THR A 55 19.57 -35.34 34.17
N HIS A 56 19.69 -36.33 35.05
CA HIS A 56 20.35 -36.15 36.34
C HIS A 56 21.85 -36.37 36.22
N THR A 57 22.63 -35.42 36.73
CA THR A 57 24.09 -35.52 36.80
C THR A 57 24.49 -36.02 38.19
N SER A 58 25.50 -36.89 38.24
CA SER A 58 26.03 -37.45 39.48
C SER A 58 27.19 -36.65 40.07
N SER A 59 27.59 -35.55 39.41
CA SER A 59 28.80 -34.78 39.69
C SER A 59 28.62 -33.61 40.67
N GLY A 60 27.41 -33.35 41.15
CA GLY A 60 27.14 -32.36 42.21
C GLY A 60 27.15 -30.88 41.79
N LEU A 61 27.54 -30.55 40.54
CA LEU A 61 27.60 -29.18 40.03
C LEU A 61 26.23 -28.61 39.58
N ALA A 62 25.27 -29.49 39.27
CA ALA A 62 23.87 -29.14 38.99
C ALA A 62 22.99 -30.34 39.42
N ALA A 63 21.78 -30.12 39.92
CA ALA A 63 20.93 -31.22 40.39
C ALA A 63 20.32 -32.06 39.24
N ALA A 64 20.03 -31.39 38.11
CA ALA A 64 19.62 -31.99 36.84
C ALA A 64 19.59 -30.89 35.76
N THR A 65 19.60 -31.30 34.49
CA THR A 65 19.26 -30.45 33.34
C THR A 65 18.03 -31.02 32.65
N THR A 66 17.16 -30.16 32.12
CA THR A 66 16.05 -30.61 31.28
C THR A 66 16.43 -30.57 29.80
N THR A 67 15.89 -31.51 29.02
CA THR A 67 15.96 -31.49 27.56
C THR A 67 14.67 -30.93 26.92
N GLY A 68 13.75 -30.40 27.74
CA GLY A 68 12.49 -29.80 27.29
C GLY A 68 11.33 -30.80 27.18
N THR A 69 10.29 -30.38 26.46
CA THR A 69 9.04 -31.14 26.28
C THR A 69 9.21 -32.26 25.26
N VAL A 70 8.61 -33.42 25.52
CA VAL A 70 8.66 -34.57 24.59
C VAL A 70 7.31 -34.78 23.91
N TRP A 71 7.31 -35.33 22.69
CA TRP A 71 6.09 -35.77 22.04
C TRP A 71 5.50 -36.98 22.78
N ASN A 72 4.20 -36.93 23.04
CA ASN A 72 3.45 -37.97 23.76
C ASN A 72 1.94 -37.81 23.53
N LYS A 73 1.10 -38.68 24.11
CA LYS A 73 -0.37 -38.62 23.94
C LYS A 73 -1.00 -37.27 24.32
N THR A 74 -0.46 -36.57 25.32
CA THR A 74 -0.98 -35.25 25.77
C THR A 74 -0.29 -34.07 25.09
N ASN A 75 0.84 -34.30 24.43
CA ASN A 75 1.54 -33.34 23.60
C ASN A 75 1.84 -34.00 22.25
N ALA A 76 0.84 -34.11 21.38
CA ALA A 76 1.02 -34.58 20.01
C ALA A 76 1.43 -33.42 19.08
N PRO A 77 2.20 -33.63 17.99
CA PRO A 77 2.41 -32.57 17.01
C PRO A 77 1.09 -32.06 16.43
N ALA A 78 1.04 -30.80 15.97
CA ALA A 78 -0.15 -30.23 15.34
C ALA A 78 -0.43 -30.87 13.96
N GLU A 79 0.64 -31.21 13.24
CA GLU A 79 0.68 -31.91 11.95
C GLU A 79 2.05 -32.60 11.84
N GLY A 80 2.18 -33.63 10.99
CA GLY A 80 3.45 -34.34 10.83
C GLY A 80 3.48 -35.26 9.61
N TYR A 81 4.47 -35.04 8.73
CA TYR A 81 4.84 -35.88 7.59
C TYR A 81 6.28 -35.52 7.18
N GLN A 82 6.89 -36.33 6.31
CA GLN A 82 8.24 -36.08 5.81
C GLN A 82 8.31 -34.76 5.02
N GLY A 83 9.35 -33.95 5.28
CA GLY A 83 9.56 -32.65 4.62
C GLY A 83 8.84 -31.46 5.27
N LEU A 84 8.21 -31.64 6.44
CA LEU A 84 7.56 -30.56 7.19
C LEU A 84 8.47 -29.99 8.28
N TYR A 85 8.69 -28.67 8.25
CA TYR A 85 9.16 -27.91 9.40
C TYR A 85 8.01 -27.10 10.00
N ARG A 86 7.83 -27.16 11.32
CA ARG A 86 6.82 -26.39 12.04
C ARG A 86 7.30 -25.98 13.43
N LYS A 87 7.24 -24.68 13.72
CA LYS A 87 7.52 -24.10 15.04
C LYS A 87 6.28 -23.40 15.57
N GLU A 88 5.70 -23.94 16.63
CA GLU A 88 4.60 -23.29 17.36
C GLU A 88 5.18 -22.20 18.27
N TYR A 89 4.58 -21.01 18.25
CA TYR A 89 4.91 -19.91 19.18
C TYR A 89 3.99 -19.90 20.40
N ALA A 90 2.70 -20.22 20.22
CA ALA A 90 1.71 -20.22 21.29
C ALA A 90 1.67 -21.56 22.07
N SER A 91 1.07 -21.52 23.27
CA SER A 91 0.75 -22.73 24.04
C SER A 91 -0.38 -23.54 23.39
N ARG A 92 -1.34 -22.85 22.75
CA ARG A 92 -2.38 -23.47 21.93
C ARG A 92 -1.88 -23.61 20.50
N LYS A 93 -1.79 -24.85 20.02
CA LYS A 93 -1.34 -25.17 18.66
C LYS A 93 -2.20 -24.48 17.61
N GLY A 94 -1.55 -23.96 16.57
CA GLY A 94 -2.20 -23.28 15.45
C GLY A 94 -2.57 -21.82 15.71
N GLN A 95 -2.38 -21.29 16.92
CA GLN A 95 -2.67 -19.89 17.21
C GLN A 95 -1.59 -18.93 16.68
N ALA A 96 -0.32 -19.36 16.73
CA ALA A 96 0.80 -18.64 16.16
C ALA A 96 1.92 -19.62 15.81
N TYR A 97 2.43 -19.61 14.58
CA TYR A 97 3.45 -20.55 14.11
C TYR A 97 4.19 -20.07 12.87
N ASP A 98 5.39 -20.62 12.67
CA ASP A 98 6.03 -20.71 11.37
C ASP A 98 5.95 -22.15 10.85
N ARG A 99 5.70 -22.29 9.55
CA ARG A 99 5.54 -23.57 8.85
C ARG A 99 6.24 -23.49 7.50
N TYR A 100 7.03 -24.51 7.16
CA TYR A 100 7.59 -24.70 5.83
C TYR A 100 7.34 -26.14 5.37
N ASP A 101 6.87 -26.30 4.14
CA ASP A 101 6.56 -27.59 3.54
C ASP A 101 7.37 -27.79 2.26
N GLU A 102 8.36 -28.68 2.32
CA GLU A 102 9.28 -28.96 1.21
C GLU A 102 8.57 -29.50 -0.03
N ASN A 103 7.43 -30.17 0.14
CA ASN A 103 6.69 -30.76 -0.99
C ASN A 103 6.00 -29.70 -1.85
N THR A 104 5.71 -28.54 -1.27
CA THR A 104 5.03 -27.42 -1.93
C THR A 104 5.92 -26.19 -2.09
N GLY A 105 7.01 -26.10 -1.33
CA GLY A 105 7.86 -24.92 -1.23
C GLY A 105 7.21 -23.75 -0.47
N VAL A 106 6.08 -23.97 0.21
CA VAL A 106 5.32 -22.90 0.87
C VAL A 106 5.82 -22.66 2.28
N TYR A 107 6.27 -21.42 2.52
CA TYR A 107 6.48 -20.88 3.86
C TYR A 107 5.24 -20.11 4.33
N THR A 108 4.88 -20.26 5.61
CA THR A 108 3.77 -19.55 6.24
C THR A 108 4.17 -19.09 7.62
N GLN A 109 4.09 -17.79 7.85
CA GLN A 109 4.07 -17.20 9.18
C GLN A 109 2.63 -16.80 9.51
N TYR A 110 2.07 -17.39 10.56
CA TYR A 110 0.69 -17.16 10.97
C TYR A 110 0.63 -16.70 12.43
N VAL A 111 -0.22 -15.72 12.69
CA VAL A 111 -0.65 -15.30 14.03
C VAL A 111 -2.12 -14.87 13.97
N ASP A 112 -2.86 -15.08 15.05
CA ASP A 112 -4.29 -14.77 15.14
C ASP A 112 -4.61 -13.29 15.45
N LYS A 113 -3.61 -12.51 15.85
CA LYS A 113 -3.76 -11.09 16.25
C LYS A 113 -3.00 -10.11 15.38
N ARG A 114 -1.67 -10.00 15.56
CA ARG A 114 -0.83 -9.00 14.89
C ARG A 114 0.54 -9.55 14.61
N THR A 115 0.97 -9.48 13.36
CA THR A 115 2.39 -9.56 12.98
C THR A 115 2.96 -8.16 12.96
N GLY A 116 4.12 -7.95 13.57
CA GLY A 116 4.84 -6.67 13.55
C GLY A 116 6.27 -6.87 13.07
N ARG A 117 6.78 -5.89 12.31
CA ARG A 117 8.19 -5.77 11.97
C ARG A 117 8.66 -4.40 12.43
N THR A 118 9.63 -4.37 13.34
CA THR A 118 10.24 -3.13 13.86
C THR A 118 11.74 -3.26 13.70
N CYS A 119 12.36 -2.31 13.01
CA CYS A 119 13.78 -2.33 12.70
C CYS A 119 14.33 -0.91 12.85
N ASN A 120 15.53 -0.77 13.43
CA ASN A 120 16.25 0.51 13.46
C ASN A 120 16.98 0.78 12.14
N GLY A 121 17.21 -0.26 11.33
CA GLY A 121 17.77 -0.18 10.00
C GLY A 121 16.68 -0.33 8.95
N GLU A 122 16.96 -1.12 7.92
CA GLU A 122 16.06 -1.33 6.79
C GLU A 122 15.23 -2.61 6.95
N ILE A 123 13.99 -2.58 6.42
CA ILE A 123 13.21 -3.77 6.10
C ILE A 123 13.16 -3.86 4.58
N TYR A 124 13.67 -4.96 4.02
CA TYR A 124 13.78 -5.17 2.58
C TYR A 124 13.04 -6.45 2.16
N ASP A 125 12.07 -6.32 1.25
CA ASP A 125 11.32 -7.43 0.67
C ASP A 125 11.56 -7.46 -0.86
N GLU A 126 12.20 -8.52 -1.36
CA GLU A 126 12.45 -8.72 -2.79
C GLU A 126 11.88 -10.06 -3.25
N ALA A 127 11.18 -10.07 -4.38
CA ALA A 127 10.75 -11.28 -5.06
C ALA A 127 11.14 -11.19 -6.55
N LYS A 128 11.60 -12.31 -7.11
CA LYS A 128 11.78 -12.43 -8.58
C LYS A 128 10.46 -12.57 -9.31
N GLY A 129 9.46 -13.13 -8.62
CA GLY A 129 8.07 -13.14 -9.05
C GLY A 129 7.27 -11.96 -8.49
N PRO A 130 5.93 -11.99 -8.61
CA PRO A 130 5.08 -10.93 -8.09
C PRO A 130 5.03 -10.93 -6.55
N ILE A 131 4.80 -9.74 -5.99
CA ILE A 131 4.38 -9.55 -4.60
C ILE A 131 2.90 -9.18 -4.60
N SER A 132 2.10 -9.77 -3.72
CA SER A 132 0.67 -9.48 -3.59
C SER A 132 0.31 -9.17 -2.13
N LEU A 133 -0.49 -8.13 -1.93
CA LEU A 133 -0.98 -7.70 -0.62
C LEU A 133 -2.51 -7.70 -0.64
N VAL A 134 -3.14 -8.40 0.30
CA VAL A 134 -4.60 -8.52 0.39
C VAL A 134 -5.04 -8.24 1.82
N GLY A 135 -5.88 -7.22 1.99
CA GLY A 135 -6.49 -6.86 3.28
C GLY A 135 -8.00 -7.02 3.21
N GLY A 136 -8.60 -7.67 4.22
CA GLY A 136 -10.06 -7.75 4.34
C GLY A 136 -10.73 -6.45 4.80
N GLY A 137 -9.94 -5.48 5.28
CA GLY A 137 -10.36 -4.13 5.63
C GLY A 137 -9.58 -3.10 4.82
N GLN A 138 -8.50 -2.57 5.38
CA GLN A 138 -7.63 -1.58 4.72
C GLN A 138 -6.19 -2.07 4.58
N ILE A 139 -5.50 -1.57 3.55
CA ILE A 139 -4.05 -1.54 3.47
C ILE A 139 -3.64 -0.07 3.63
N GLN A 140 -2.91 0.26 4.70
CA GLN A 140 -2.48 1.63 5.00
C GLN A 140 -0.96 1.71 4.94
N VAL A 141 -0.44 2.73 4.25
CA VAL A 141 0.99 3.05 4.18
C VAL A 141 1.16 4.50 4.60
N SER A 142 2.04 4.74 5.55
CA SER A 142 2.31 6.06 6.11
C SER A 142 3.80 6.25 6.35
N SER A 143 4.33 7.41 5.93
CA SER A 143 5.66 7.89 6.32
C SER A 143 5.47 9.10 7.23
N SER A 144 6.16 9.14 8.38
CA SER A 144 6.08 10.24 9.34
C SER A 144 7.13 11.34 9.11
N GLU A 145 8.20 11.04 8.37
CA GLU A 145 9.36 11.94 8.24
C GLU A 145 9.71 12.28 6.78
N ALA A 146 9.61 11.29 5.90
CA ALA A 146 10.02 11.42 4.50
C ALA A 146 8.83 11.14 3.57
N SER A 147 9.01 10.29 2.56
CA SER A 147 8.03 10.04 1.53
C SER A 147 7.64 8.57 1.43
N VAL A 148 6.52 8.34 0.73
CA VAL A 148 6.19 7.04 0.14
C VAL A 148 6.38 7.21 -1.37
N SER A 149 7.09 6.29 -2.02
CA SER A 149 7.35 6.34 -3.46
C SER A 149 6.91 5.05 -4.15
N LEU A 150 6.42 5.18 -5.38
CA LEU A 150 6.05 4.08 -6.26
C LEU A 150 6.79 4.28 -7.58
N ASN A 151 7.74 3.40 -7.88
CA ASN A 151 8.51 3.45 -9.12
C ASN A 151 8.31 2.14 -9.89
N ALA A 152 7.95 2.25 -11.17
CA ALA A 152 7.73 1.11 -12.04
C ALA A 152 8.30 1.41 -13.43
N LYS A 153 8.97 0.42 -14.04
CA LYS A 153 9.57 0.56 -15.37
C LYS A 153 8.53 0.77 -16.49
N THR A 154 7.36 0.16 -16.34
CA THR A 154 6.33 0.12 -17.40
C THR A 154 5.06 0.87 -17.02
N GLY A 155 4.62 0.81 -15.77
CA GLY A 155 3.46 1.58 -15.32
C GLY A 155 2.96 1.20 -13.93
N VAL A 156 2.08 2.05 -13.40
CA VAL A 156 1.33 1.85 -12.15
C VAL A 156 -0.15 1.96 -12.47
N GLY A 157 -0.95 0.96 -12.10
CA GLY A 157 -2.39 0.94 -12.32
C GLY A 157 -3.17 1.09 -11.02
N ILE A 158 -4.27 1.85 -11.04
CA ILE A 158 -5.18 2.01 -9.91
C ILE A 158 -6.59 1.71 -10.40
N ALA A 159 -7.24 0.72 -9.80
CA ALA A 159 -8.63 0.37 -10.06
C ALA A 159 -9.41 0.44 -8.74
N ALA A 160 -10.39 1.34 -8.67
CA ALA A 160 -11.27 1.50 -7.52
C ALA A 160 -12.73 1.29 -7.93
N GLY A 161 -13.51 0.59 -7.11
CA GLY A 161 -14.93 0.36 -7.37
C GLY A 161 -15.81 1.59 -7.14
N THR A 162 -15.33 2.59 -6.41
CA THR A 162 -16.07 3.82 -6.07
C THR A 162 -15.27 5.07 -6.38
N THR A 163 -14.18 5.30 -5.65
CA THR A 163 -13.46 6.58 -5.65
C THR A 163 -11.96 6.38 -5.51
N VAL A 164 -11.22 7.30 -6.13
CA VAL A 164 -9.80 7.57 -5.85
C VAL A 164 -9.72 9.01 -5.37
N SER A 165 -9.19 9.25 -4.17
CA SER A 165 -9.05 10.58 -3.58
C SER A 165 -7.58 10.94 -3.40
N LEU A 166 -7.22 12.17 -3.76
CA LEU A 166 -5.89 12.74 -3.57
C LEU A 166 -6.06 14.05 -2.80
N GLU A 167 -5.42 14.15 -1.64
CA GLU A 167 -5.44 15.33 -0.79
C GLU A 167 -4.01 15.68 -0.39
N ALA A 168 -3.63 16.94 -0.59
CA ALA A 168 -2.32 17.45 -0.23
C ALA A 168 -2.47 18.79 0.49
N GLY A 169 -1.73 18.99 1.58
CA GLY A 169 -1.65 20.30 2.24
C GLY A 169 -0.81 21.33 1.48
N GLY A 170 -0.06 20.88 0.47
CA GLY A 170 0.71 21.73 -0.45
C GLY A 170 0.14 21.64 -1.86
N ALA A 171 0.84 20.94 -2.75
CA ALA A 171 0.43 20.77 -4.15
C ALA A 171 0.27 19.29 -4.52
N VAL A 172 -0.57 19.05 -5.54
CA VAL A 172 -0.59 17.79 -6.30
C VAL A 172 -0.03 18.10 -7.68
N SER A 173 1.06 17.44 -8.08
CA SER A 173 1.70 17.62 -9.39
C SER A 173 1.63 16.33 -10.21
N ALA A 174 1.48 16.50 -11.53
CA ALA A 174 1.56 15.43 -12.51
C ALA A 174 2.41 15.91 -13.68
N GLU A 175 3.47 15.16 -13.98
CA GLU A 175 4.38 15.46 -15.09
C GLU A 175 4.44 14.24 -16.00
N ALA A 176 4.25 14.46 -17.31
CA ALA A 176 4.35 13.43 -18.33
C ALA A 176 5.33 13.90 -19.41
N GLY A 177 6.30 13.06 -19.75
CA GLY A 177 7.18 13.30 -20.90
C GLY A 177 6.50 13.09 -22.27
N GLY A 178 5.25 12.64 -22.26
CA GLY A 178 4.38 12.46 -23.44
C GLY A 178 3.00 13.03 -23.17
N GLU A 179 1.95 12.37 -23.67
CA GLU A 179 0.56 12.82 -23.45
C GLU A 179 0.09 12.56 -22.01
N LEU A 180 -0.60 13.55 -21.44
CA LEU A 180 -1.47 13.37 -20.28
C LEU A 180 -2.93 13.35 -20.77
N SER A 181 -3.55 12.17 -20.76
CA SER A 181 -4.93 11.98 -21.22
C SER A 181 -5.90 11.78 -20.05
N VAL A 182 -7.07 12.41 -20.08
CA VAL A 182 -8.16 12.18 -19.13
C VAL A 182 -9.43 11.79 -19.90
N SER A 183 -10.01 10.65 -19.54
CA SER A 183 -11.28 10.19 -20.11
C SER A 183 -12.26 9.87 -18.99
N ALA A 184 -13.45 10.47 -19.05
CA ALA A 184 -14.52 10.23 -18.10
C ALA A 184 -15.81 9.92 -18.86
N GLY A 185 -16.56 8.91 -18.40
CA GLY A 185 -17.91 8.65 -18.91
C GLY A 185 -18.95 9.69 -18.47
N GLY A 186 -18.58 10.55 -17.51
CA GLY A 186 -19.38 11.69 -17.02
C GLY A 186 -18.63 13.01 -17.16
N LYS A 187 -18.97 13.98 -16.31
CA LYS A 187 -18.32 15.31 -16.29
C LYS A 187 -16.92 15.24 -15.69
N VAL A 188 -15.98 15.98 -16.27
CA VAL A 188 -14.75 16.43 -15.61
C VAL A 188 -14.99 17.85 -15.07
N SER A 189 -14.77 18.07 -13.78
CA SER A 189 -14.92 19.37 -13.11
C SER A 189 -13.58 19.84 -12.57
N LEU A 190 -13.24 21.10 -12.80
CA LEU A 190 -12.06 21.77 -12.27
C LEU A 190 -12.52 23.07 -11.62
N GLU A 191 -12.14 23.29 -10.37
CA GLU A 191 -12.54 24.47 -9.59
C GLU A 191 -11.30 25.03 -8.89
N GLY A 192 -10.98 26.30 -9.15
CA GLY A 192 -9.91 27.04 -8.49
C GLY A 192 -10.51 28.26 -7.79
N GLN A 193 -10.15 28.48 -6.53
CA GLN A 193 -10.65 29.62 -5.74
C GLN A 193 -10.00 30.94 -6.16
N GLU A 194 -8.72 30.90 -6.54
CA GLU A 194 -7.96 32.09 -6.97
C GLU A 194 -7.80 32.19 -8.49
N GLY A 195 -8.15 31.12 -9.23
CA GLY A 195 -8.08 31.08 -10.68
C GLY A 195 -7.79 29.67 -11.21
N LEU A 196 -7.83 29.56 -12.53
CA LEU A 196 -7.38 28.39 -13.29
C LEU A 196 -6.55 28.91 -14.46
N GLU A 197 -5.27 28.52 -14.51
CA GLU A 197 -4.34 28.91 -15.56
C GLU A 197 -4.00 27.71 -16.44
N ILE A 198 -3.99 27.92 -17.76
CA ILE A 198 -3.56 26.93 -18.76
C ILE A 198 -2.51 27.61 -19.63
N GLU A 199 -1.27 27.16 -19.52
CA GLU A 199 -0.17 27.65 -20.34
C GLU A 199 0.23 26.60 -21.38
N VAL A 200 0.33 27.03 -22.63
CA VAL A 200 0.84 26.22 -23.75
C VAL A 200 2.04 26.97 -24.33
N SER A 201 3.24 26.51 -23.99
CA SER A 201 4.50 27.18 -24.34
C SER A 201 4.91 26.99 -25.81
N GLY A 202 4.28 26.05 -26.52
CA GLY A 202 4.52 25.76 -27.93
C GLY A 202 3.38 24.93 -28.54
N GLY A 203 3.08 25.18 -29.81
CA GLY A 203 1.94 24.59 -30.52
C GLY A 203 0.63 25.37 -30.32
N GLU A 204 -0.50 24.71 -30.58
CA GLU A 204 -1.85 25.30 -30.46
C GLU A 204 -2.57 24.85 -29.17
N ALA A 205 -3.34 25.76 -28.57
CA ALA A 205 -4.32 25.44 -27.55
C ALA A 205 -5.70 25.31 -28.21
N LYS A 206 -6.35 24.15 -28.05
CA LYS A 206 -7.59 23.84 -28.77
C LYS A 206 -8.69 23.30 -27.87
N ILE A 207 -9.90 23.83 -28.04
CA ILE A 207 -11.13 23.28 -27.46
C ILE A 207 -12.02 22.87 -28.62
N THR A 208 -12.46 21.60 -28.63
CA THR A 208 -13.35 21.06 -29.67
C THR A 208 -14.59 20.43 -29.02
N LEU A 209 -15.77 20.85 -29.45
CA LEU A 209 -17.05 20.39 -28.92
C LEU A 209 -18.08 20.27 -30.05
N ASN A 210 -18.51 19.05 -30.39
CA ASN A 210 -19.53 18.80 -31.42
C ASN A 210 -19.28 19.55 -32.75
N GLY A 211 -18.01 19.66 -33.17
CA GLY A 211 -17.61 20.36 -34.39
C GLY A 211 -17.40 21.88 -34.22
N ALA A 212 -17.81 22.49 -33.11
CA ALA A 212 -17.35 23.83 -32.75
C ALA A 212 -15.90 23.76 -32.26
N VAL A 213 -15.08 24.72 -32.68
CA VAL A 213 -13.65 24.76 -32.37
C VAL A 213 -13.23 26.16 -31.97
N ILE A 214 -12.55 26.25 -30.83
CA ILE A 214 -11.80 27.42 -30.39
C ILE A 214 -10.33 27.05 -30.46
N THR A 215 -9.51 27.88 -31.11
CA THR A 215 -8.08 27.63 -31.22
C THR A 215 -7.31 28.91 -30.99
N VAL A 216 -6.29 28.82 -30.14
CA VAL A 216 -5.19 29.79 -30.06
C VAL A 216 -4.00 29.13 -30.74
N SER A 217 -3.58 29.68 -31.87
CA SER A 217 -2.42 29.17 -32.61
C SER A 217 -1.11 29.54 -31.92
N GLU A 218 -0.01 28.92 -32.36
CA GLU A 218 1.34 29.26 -31.89
C GLU A 218 1.72 30.73 -32.17
N ALA A 219 1.18 31.32 -33.23
CA ALA A 219 1.38 32.74 -33.55
C ALA A 219 0.56 33.70 -32.66
N GLY A 220 -0.33 33.16 -31.82
CA GLY A 220 -1.24 33.93 -30.97
C GLY A 220 -2.58 34.26 -31.65
N ASP A 221 -2.81 33.82 -32.90
CA ASP A 221 -4.09 34.03 -33.57
C ASP A 221 -5.20 33.26 -32.85
N VAL A 222 -6.31 33.95 -32.56
CA VAL A 222 -7.51 33.35 -31.97
C VAL A 222 -8.55 33.13 -33.06
N SER A 223 -8.97 31.88 -33.24
CA SER A 223 -10.04 31.51 -34.16
C SER A 223 -11.19 30.84 -33.43
N ILE A 224 -12.42 31.21 -33.81
CA ILE A 224 -13.66 30.64 -33.29
C ILE A 224 -14.50 30.23 -34.49
N THR A 225 -14.75 28.93 -34.61
CA THR A 225 -15.58 28.37 -35.69
C THR A 225 -16.73 27.56 -35.09
N SER A 226 -17.91 27.70 -35.68
CA SER A 226 -19.12 27.00 -35.25
C SER A 226 -19.90 26.54 -36.49
N PRO A 227 -20.35 25.27 -36.54
CA PRO A 227 -21.16 24.77 -37.64
C PRO A 227 -22.60 25.28 -37.61
N THR A 228 -23.03 25.94 -36.53
CA THR A 228 -24.43 26.38 -36.35
C THR A 228 -24.54 27.89 -36.20
N LYS A 229 -24.08 28.43 -35.07
CA LYS A 229 -24.18 29.85 -34.72
C LYS A 229 -23.07 30.22 -33.75
N ILE A 230 -22.60 31.46 -33.82
CA ILE A 230 -21.89 32.15 -32.76
C ILE A 230 -22.81 33.28 -32.29
N GLU A 231 -23.19 33.30 -31.03
CA GLU A 231 -24.08 34.31 -30.44
C GLU A 231 -23.32 35.11 -29.39
N LEU A 232 -23.33 36.44 -29.52
CA LEU A 232 -22.69 37.37 -28.61
C LEU A 232 -23.75 38.32 -28.06
N THR A 233 -23.84 38.44 -26.74
CA THR A 233 -24.78 39.35 -26.07
C THR A 233 -24.07 39.97 -24.88
N ALA A 234 -23.94 41.28 -24.90
CA ALA A 234 -23.34 42.06 -23.83
C ALA A 234 -23.93 43.48 -23.85
N PRO A 235 -23.83 44.24 -22.74
CA PRO A 235 -24.17 45.67 -22.75
C PRO A 235 -23.39 46.47 -23.80
N GLU A 236 -22.16 46.05 -24.12
CA GLU A 236 -21.29 46.66 -25.13
C GLU A 236 -20.44 45.60 -25.82
N ILE A 237 -20.29 45.71 -27.14
CA ILE A 237 -19.38 44.89 -27.95
C ILE A 237 -18.56 45.84 -28.81
N ASN A 238 -17.25 45.86 -28.60
CA ASN A 238 -16.31 46.70 -29.35
C ASN A 238 -15.39 45.83 -30.22
N ALA A 239 -15.20 46.21 -31.47
CA ALA A 239 -14.26 45.59 -32.39
C ALA A 239 -13.35 46.68 -33.00
N THR A 240 -12.06 46.63 -32.68
CA THR A 240 -11.06 47.58 -33.17
C THR A 240 -9.89 46.80 -33.72
N ALA A 241 -9.45 47.13 -34.93
CA ALA A 241 -8.26 46.54 -35.53
C ALA A 241 -7.42 47.65 -36.17
N GLY A 242 -6.09 47.54 -36.10
CA GLY A 242 -5.19 48.50 -36.77
C GLY A 242 -5.26 48.40 -38.31
N THR A 243 -5.68 47.25 -38.82
CA THR A 243 -5.94 46.94 -40.23
C THR A 243 -6.96 45.80 -40.33
N GLY A 244 -7.60 45.60 -41.48
CA GLY A 244 -8.55 44.51 -41.72
C GLY A 244 -9.94 45.01 -42.11
N ASP A 245 -10.91 44.09 -42.14
CA ASP A 245 -12.30 44.36 -42.49
C ASP A 245 -13.24 43.50 -41.64
N VAL A 246 -14.47 43.97 -41.46
CA VAL A 246 -15.58 43.18 -40.92
C VAL A 246 -16.54 42.93 -42.07
N THR A 247 -16.73 41.66 -42.42
CA THR A 247 -17.57 41.29 -43.56
C THR A 247 -18.79 40.50 -43.09
N ILE A 248 -19.99 40.93 -43.49
CA ILE A 248 -21.25 40.22 -43.21
C ILE A 248 -21.93 39.95 -44.55
N GLU A 249 -22.23 38.68 -44.85
CA GLU A 249 -22.83 38.26 -46.14
C GLU A 249 -22.05 38.78 -47.37
N GLY A 250 -20.72 38.91 -47.26
CA GLY A 250 -19.86 39.45 -48.32
C GLY A 250 -19.84 40.99 -48.40
N VAL A 251 -20.59 41.70 -47.55
CA VAL A 251 -20.57 43.17 -47.46
C VAL A 251 -19.47 43.62 -46.51
N SER A 252 -18.52 44.37 -47.04
CA SER A 252 -17.37 44.95 -46.31
C SER A 252 -17.81 46.15 -45.47
N LEU A 253 -17.42 46.21 -44.20
CA LEU A 253 -17.64 47.40 -43.38
C LEU A 253 -16.77 48.56 -43.88
N VAL A 254 -15.57 48.28 -44.39
CA VAL A 254 -14.65 49.32 -44.92
C VAL A 254 -15.07 49.84 -46.29
N ASN A 255 -15.54 48.96 -47.19
CA ASN A 255 -15.75 49.27 -48.61
C ASN A 255 -17.22 49.24 -49.06
N HIS A 256 -18.20 49.39 -48.15
CA HIS A 256 -19.61 49.42 -48.53
C HIS A 256 -20.04 50.76 -49.16
N THR A 257 -21.14 50.70 -49.93
CA THR A 257 -21.82 51.87 -50.49
C THR A 257 -23.23 51.99 -49.89
N HIS A 258 -23.66 53.21 -49.56
CA HIS A 258 -25.02 53.48 -49.12
C HIS A 258 -25.92 53.73 -50.34
N ASN A 259 -27.07 53.05 -50.42
CA ASN A 259 -28.02 53.18 -51.52
C ASN A 259 -29.02 54.35 -51.33
N SER A 260 -28.76 55.29 -50.40
CA SER A 260 -29.51 56.53 -50.32
C SER A 260 -29.03 57.47 -51.44
N GLY A 261 -29.96 58.05 -52.21
CA GLY A 261 -29.67 58.91 -53.36
C GLY A 261 -28.99 60.26 -53.05
N ALA A 262 -28.21 60.36 -51.97
CA ALA A 262 -27.36 61.50 -51.66
C ALA A 262 -25.92 61.00 -51.49
N VAL A 263 -25.10 61.27 -52.51
CA VAL A 263 -23.69 60.91 -52.59
C VAL A 263 -22.90 61.80 -51.64
N ALA A 264 -22.69 61.34 -50.41
CA ALA A 264 -21.55 61.74 -49.61
C ALA A 264 -20.91 60.47 -49.03
N PRO A 265 -19.57 60.34 -49.07
CA PRO A 265 -18.89 59.28 -48.34
C PRO A 265 -19.28 59.33 -46.86
N PRO A 266 -19.25 58.21 -46.13
CA PRO A 266 -19.29 58.29 -44.68
C PRO A 266 -18.13 59.19 -44.22
N ASP A 267 -18.44 60.24 -43.44
CA ASP A 267 -17.43 61.08 -42.82
C ASP A 267 -16.54 60.19 -41.93
N LYS A 268 -15.23 60.39 -42.06
CA LYS A 268 -14.20 59.67 -41.31
C LYS A 268 -14.26 59.97 -39.81
#